data_AF-A0A0D2B8B1-F1
#
_entry.id   AF-A0A0D2B8B1-F1
#
_cell.length_a   1.000
_cell.length_b   1.000
_cell.length_c   1.000
_cell.angle_alpha   90.00
_cell.angle_beta   90.00
_cell.angle_gamma   90.00
#
_symmetry.space_group_name_H-M   'P 1'
#
loop_
_entity.id
_entity.type
_entity.pdbx_description
1 polymer ?
#
loop_
_entity_poly.entity_id
_entity_poly.type
_entity_poly.pdbx_seq_one_letter_code
_entity_poly.pdbx_strand_id
1 'polypeptide(L)'
;MSRPAGSSLQFICKQCRHTLRRKIGQDARRFTTTRLLESRALPTFKPTSSPELDGLLSTIRMKYFLPQYLNEHQRKLIRSSKLRSQLENDPVYATFGDEEIRLQHMDIANEMPRKSAFLKAISLFASEDWKNLPSLLEGYHHAKANLDPQWLGLMIQMAREAGVMNIVVQCLAQVERNGLSLGIPTVREQILLGIRQIAREAKWDVEGTKTLRKAEHVLRHMEHPAHCGSRTVSDQDPRAEAYVVAIPLELAARQAIRAGRDERNKVEIYSNRLIAALAQQKSALVCPSEDRESIFFF
;
A
#
# COMPACT_ATOMS: atom_id res chain seq x y z
N MET A 1 33.54 -10.35 54.65
CA MET A 1 32.67 -11.16 53.77
C MET A 1 32.79 -10.56 52.37
N SER A 2 33.79 -10.96 51.57
CA SER A 2 33.79 -12.07 50.57
C SER A 2 33.32 -11.61 49.17
N ARG A 3 34.21 -11.76 48.17
CA ARG A 3 34.10 -11.36 46.74
C ARG A 3 32.92 -12.02 45.97
N PRO A 4 32.63 -11.58 44.72
CA PRO A 4 33.12 -12.34 43.55
C PRO A 4 33.66 -11.43 42.42
N ALA A 5 34.84 -11.75 41.84
CA ALA A 5 35.09 -12.62 40.68
C ALA A 5 34.86 -11.85 39.35
N GLY A 6 35.87 -11.56 38.54
CA GLY A 6 36.93 -12.46 38.11
C GLY A 6 36.56 -12.94 36.70
N SER A 7 37.01 -12.19 35.69
CA SER A 7 36.86 -12.52 34.27
C SER A 7 37.52 -13.87 33.96
N SER A 8 36.72 -14.93 33.80
CA SER A 8 37.20 -16.19 33.27
C SER A 8 37.12 -16.17 31.74
N LEU A 9 38.21 -15.76 31.09
CA LEU A 9 38.41 -16.06 29.67
C LEU A 9 38.59 -17.58 29.55
N GLN A 10 37.54 -18.28 29.14
CA GLN A 10 37.59 -19.70 28.84
C GLN A 10 38.30 -19.89 27.49
N PHE A 11 39.56 -20.32 27.54
CA PHE A 11 40.30 -20.71 26.35
C PHE A 11 39.84 -22.10 25.88
N ILE A 12 39.00 -22.13 24.86
CA ILE A 12 38.63 -23.38 24.18
C ILE A 12 39.72 -23.74 23.17
N CYS A 13 40.34 -24.90 23.36
CA CYS A 13 41.34 -25.46 22.44
C CYS A 13 40.78 -25.59 21.01
N LYS A 14 41.58 -25.21 19.99
CA LYS A 14 41.21 -25.27 18.56
C LYS A 14 40.71 -26.67 18.15
N GLN A 15 41.26 -27.72 18.73
CA GLN A 15 40.89 -29.11 18.43
C GLN A 15 39.49 -29.47 18.94
N CYS A 16 39.13 -29.02 20.16
CA CYS A 16 37.78 -29.20 20.73
C CYS A 16 36.71 -28.40 19.96
N ARG A 17 37.08 -27.27 19.37
CA ARG A 17 36.20 -26.44 18.51
C ARG A 17 35.84 -27.12 17.18
N HIS A 18 36.72 -27.96 16.64
CA HIS A 18 36.45 -28.72 15.41
C HIS A 18 35.51 -29.92 15.66
N THR A 19 35.58 -30.57 16.82
CA THR A 19 34.72 -31.71 17.16
C THR A 19 33.27 -31.28 17.43
N LEU A 20 33.07 -30.11 18.03
CA LEU A 20 31.73 -29.52 18.22
C LEU A 20 31.06 -29.13 16.89
N ARG A 21 31.83 -28.62 15.92
CA ARG A 21 31.30 -28.31 14.58
C ARG A 21 30.91 -29.57 13.79
N ARG A 22 31.62 -30.70 13.96
CA ARG A 22 31.31 -31.94 13.24
C ARG A 22 30.05 -32.64 13.76
N LYS A 23 29.74 -32.60 15.05
CA LYS A 23 28.51 -33.21 15.59
C LYS A 23 27.22 -32.43 15.27
N ILE A 24 27.30 -31.12 14.98
CA ILE A 24 26.14 -30.32 14.55
C ILE A 24 25.84 -30.54 13.05
N GLY A 25 26.78 -31.13 12.30
CA GLY A 25 26.71 -31.25 10.85
C GLY A 25 26.03 -32.51 10.29
N GLN A 26 25.53 -33.44 11.12
CA GLN A 26 25.01 -34.72 10.61
C GLN A 26 23.58 -35.10 11.04
N ASP A 27 22.90 -34.33 11.89
CA ASP A 27 21.50 -34.62 12.27
C ASP A 27 20.60 -33.38 12.42
N ALA A 28 20.98 -32.25 11.81
CA ALA A 28 20.02 -31.18 11.61
C ALA A 28 19.25 -31.45 10.32
N ARG A 29 18.16 -32.22 10.41
CA ARG A 29 17.10 -32.15 9.40
C ARG A 29 16.77 -30.67 9.23
N ARG A 30 17.15 -30.12 8.08
CA ARG A 30 16.66 -28.80 7.66
C ARG A 30 15.17 -29.00 7.47
N PHE A 31 14.38 -28.68 8.49
CA PHE A 31 12.97 -28.46 8.29
C PHE A 31 12.87 -27.26 7.36
N THR A 32 12.70 -27.55 6.07
CA THR A 32 12.16 -26.59 5.13
C THR A 32 10.78 -26.25 5.67
N THR A 33 10.67 -25.18 6.45
CA THR A 33 9.40 -24.52 6.63
C THR A 33 9.08 -23.87 5.30
N THR A 34 8.65 -24.68 4.33
CA THR A 34 7.80 -24.18 3.27
C THR A 34 6.69 -23.49 4.05
N ARG A 35 6.65 -22.16 4.03
CA ARG A 35 5.46 -21.46 4.47
C ARG A 35 4.37 -22.09 3.64
N LEU A 36 3.54 -22.94 4.25
CA LEU A 36 2.26 -23.28 3.68
C LEU A 36 1.71 -21.92 3.25
N LEU A 37 1.35 -21.80 1.98
CA LEU A 37 0.51 -20.70 1.56
C LEU A 37 -0.63 -20.70 2.57
N GLU A 38 -0.56 -19.83 3.58
CA GLU A 38 -1.71 -19.51 4.40
C GLU A 38 -2.79 -19.28 3.36
N SER A 39 -3.83 -20.12 3.37
CA SER A 39 -4.89 -20.06 2.38
C SER A 39 -5.54 -18.69 2.55
N ARG A 40 -5.00 -17.69 1.86
CA ARG A 40 -5.49 -16.32 1.93
C ARG A 40 -6.90 -16.40 1.36
N ALA A 41 -7.87 -16.08 2.20
CA ALA A 41 -9.26 -16.04 1.78
C ALA A 41 -9.36 -15.15 0.54
N LEU A 42 -10.08 -15.62 -0.47
CA LEU A 42 -10.32 -14.83 -1.66
C LEU A 42 -11.13 -13.58 -1.26
N PRO A 43 -10.80 -12.37 -1.75
CA PRO A 43 -11.53 -11.17 -1.37
C PRO A 43 -13.01 -11.30 -1.67
N THR A 44 -13.84 -11.09 -0.65
CA THR A 44 -15.29 -11.13 -0.74
C THR A 44 -15.86 -9.72 -0.88
N PHE A 45 -16.90 -9.59 -1.70
CA PHE A 45 -17.63 -8.34 -1.89
C PHE A 45 -19.00 -8.43 -1.23
N LYS A 46 -19.43 -7.33 -0.62
CA LYS A 46 -20.80 -7.16 -0.14
C LYS A 46 -21.74 -6.88 -1.33
N PRO A 47 -23.02 -7.28 -1.25
CA PRO A 47 -24.00 -6.95 -2.27
C PRO A 47 -24.00 -5.46 -2.57
N THR A 48 -24.05 -5.10 -3.86
CA THR A 48 -23.97 -3.71 -4.31
C THR A 48 -25.34 -3.17 -4.70
N SER A 49 -25.37 -1.86 -4.96
CA SER A 49 -26.58 -1.14 -5.37
C SER A 49 -27.13 -1.55 -6.75
N SER A 50 -26.33 -2.22 -7.60
CA SER A 50 -26.75 -2.61 -8.95
C SER A 50 -26.28 -4.01 -9.36
N PRO A 51 -27.10 -4.78 -10.10
CA PRO A 51 -26.72 -6.10 -10.57
C PRO A 51 -25.58 -6.05 -11.60
N GLU A 52 -25.42 -4.93 -12.32
CA GLU A 52 -24.27 -4.73 -13.22
C GLU A 52 -22.95 -4.71 -12.43
N LEU A 53 -22.92 -3.97 -11.32
CA LEU A 53 -21.74 -3.88 -10.48
C LEU A 53 -21.42 -5.22 -9.79
N ASP A 54 -22.44 -5.93 -9.28
CA ASP A 54 -22.27 -7.28 -8.73
C ASP A 54 -21.69 -8.25 -9.77
N GLY A 55 -22.20 -8.20 -11.00
CA GLY A 55 -21.69 -9.01 -12.10
C GLY A 55 -20.23 -8.67 -12.44
N LEU A 56 -19.88 -7.39 -12.46
CA LEU A 56 -18.51 -6.94 -12.73
C LEU A 56 -17.54 -7.32 -11.60
N LEU A 57 -17.91 -7.12 -10.34
CA LEU A 57 -17.10 -7.51 -9.19
C LEU A 57 -16.91 -9.03 -9.12
N SER A 58 -17.95 -9.79 -9.42
CA SER A 58 -17.87 -11.25 -9.53
C SER A 58 -16.92 -11.68 -10.65
N THR A 59 -16.99 -11.01 -11.80
CA THR A 59 -16.06 -11.21 -12.92
C THR A 59 -14.63 -10.93 -12.49
N ILE A 60 -14.37 -9.79 -11.82
CA ILE A 60 -13.04 -9.42 -11.30
C ILE A 60 -12.52 -10.48 -10.32
N ARG A 61 -13.36 -10.89 -9.36
CA ARG A 61 -13.01 -11.90 -8.35
C ARG A 61 -12.62 -13.24 -8.99
N MET A 62 -13.46 -13.73 -9.89
CA MET A 62 -13.31 -15.06 -10.48
C MET A 62 -12.24 -15.13 -11.56
N LYS A 63 -12.09 -14.08 -12.39
CA LYS A 63 -11.19 -14.11 -13.54
C LYS A 63 -9.84 -13.46 -13.27
N TYR A 64 -9.78 -12.44 -12.41
CA TYR A 64 -8.53 -11.73 -12.16
C TYR A 64 -7.85 -12.14 -10.87
N PHE A 65 -8.62 -12.31 -9.79
CA PHE A 65 -8.06 -12.64 -8.48
C PHE A 65 -7.82 -14.14 -8.37
N LEU A 66 -8.85 -14.99 -8.55
CA LEU A 66 -8.77 -16.44 -8.36
C LEU A 66 -7.52 -17.10 -8.97
N PRO A 67 -7.10 -16.82 -10.24
CA PRO A 67 -5.94 -17.48 -10.82
C PRO A 67 -4.63 -17.27 -10.05
N GLN A 68 -4.55 -16.20 -9.25
CA GLN A 68 -3.37 -15.83 -8.48
C GLN A 68 -3.30 -16.57 -7.14
N TYR A 69 -4.45 -17.00 -6.61
CA TYR A 69 -4.55 -17.80 -5.40
C TYR A 69 -4.40 -19.30 -5.68
N LEU A 70 -4.49 -19.72 -6.94
CA LEU A 70 -4.32 -21.11 -7.36
C LEU A 70 -2.86 -21.55 -7.45
N ASN A 71 -2.64 -22.84 -7.16
CA ASN A 71 -1.37 -23.52 -7.42
C ASN A 71 -1.09 -23.58 -8.94
N GLU A 72 0.18 -23.74 -9.32
CA GLU A 72 0.60 -23.71 -10.72
C GLU A 72 -0.13 -24.75 -11.60
N HIS A 73 -0.34 -25.96 -11.07
CA HIS A 73 -1.10 -27.01 -11.76
C HIS A 73 -2.55 -26.59 -12.02
N GLN A 74 -3.26 -26.13 -10.98
CA GLN A 74 -4.64 -25.65 -11.10
C GLN A 74 -4.74 -24.47 -12.05
N ARG A 75 -3.75 -23.55 -12.01
CA ARG A 75 -3.67 -22.40 -12.92
C ARG A 75 -3.49 -22.81 -14.37
N LYS A 76 -2.71 -23.86 -14.64
CA LYS A 76 -2.56 -24.42 -15.99
C LYS A 76 -3.85 -25.09 -16.46
N LEU A 77 -4.53 -25.80 -15.58
CA LEU A 77 -5.81 -26.46 -15.84
C LEU A 77 -6.87 -25.44 -16.30
N ILE A 78 -7.10 -24.38 -15.52
CA ILE A 78 -8.11 -23.36 -15.86
C ILE A 78 -7.79 -22.58 -17.15
N ARG A 79 -6.51 -22.41 -17.52
CA ARG A 79 -6.09 -21.61 -18.69
C ARG A 79 -6.00 -22.42 -19.98
N SER A 80 -5.85 -23.73 -19.89
CA SER A 80 -5.64 -24.56 -21.08
C SER A 80 -6.96 -24.86 -21.78
N SER A 81 -7.10 -24.40 -23.03
CA SER A 81 -8.25 -24.74 -23.88
C SER A 81 -8.35 -26.24 -24.15
N LYS A 82 -7.21 -26.94 -24.22
CA LYS A 82 -7.15 -28.40 -24.43
C LYS A 82 -7.71 -29.19 -23.27
N LEU A 83 -7.61 -28.68 -22.04
CA LEU A 83 -8.06 -29.35 -20.82
C LEU A 83 -9.48 -28.93 -20.42
N ARG A 84 -10.16 -28.15 -21.27
CA ARG A 84 -11.52 -27.68 -21.02
C ARG A 84 -12.52 -28.83 -20.86
N SER A 85 -12.52 -29.78 -21.79
CA SER A 85 -13.41 -30.95 -21.74
C SER A 85 -13.13 -31.82 -20.52
N GLN A 86 -11.86 -31.90 -20.09
CA GLN A 86 -11.50 -32.60 -18.87
C GLN A 86 -12.07 -31.92 -17.62
N LEU A 87 -11.98 -30.59 -17.53
CA LEU A 87 -12.59 -29.80 -16.43
C LEU A 87 -14.12 -29.90 -16.37
N GLU A 88 -14.77 -30.02 -17.53
CA GLU A 88 -16.22 -30.16 -17.63
C GLU A 88 -16.68 -31.55 -17.16
N ASN A 89 -15.93 -32.60 -17.52
CA ASN A 89 -16.23 -34.00 -17.16
C ASN A 89 -15.77 -34.39 -15.74
N ASP A 90 -14.62 -33.88 -15.30
CA ASP A 90 -14.03 -34.16 -13.98
C ASP A 90 -13.86 -32.84 -13.20
N PRO A 91 -14.86 -32.46 -12.39
CA PRO A 91 -14.89 -31.18 -11.72
C PRO A 91 -13.84 -31.10 -10.62
N VAL A 92 -12.88 -30.17 -10.78
CA VAL A 92 -11.85 -29.90 -9.77
C VAL A 92 -12.28 -28.74 -8.88
N TYR A 93 -12.10 -28.89 -7.57
CA TYR A 93 -12.39 -27.87 -6.56
C TYR A 93 -11.11 -27.29 -5.96
N ALA A 94 -11.16 -26.03 -5.57
CA ALA A 94 -10.10 -25.37 -4.82
C ALA A 94 -10.68 -24.71 -3.57
N THR A 95 -10.04 -24.95 -2.43
CA THR A 95 -10.45 -24.43 -1.11
C THR A 95 -9.67 -23.17 -0.76
N PHE A 96 -10.39 -22.11 -0.38
CA PHE A 96 -9.85 -20.81 0.02
C PHE A 96 -10.45 -20.39 1.36
N GLY A 97 -9.73 -20.65 2.46
CA GLY A 97 -10.32 -20.50 3.80
C GLY A 97 -11.51 -21.46 3.96
N ASP A 98 -12.70 -20.93 4.20
CA ASP A 98 -13.93 -21.70 4.39
C ASP A 98 -14.76 -21.88 3.09
N GLU A 99 -14.26 -21.39 1.95
CA GLU A 99 -14.97 -21.41 0.68
C GLU A 99 -14.36 -22.46 -0.28
N GLU A 100 -15.19 -23.35 -0.83
CA GLU A 100 -14.81 -24.26 -1.91
C GLU A 100 -15.35 -23.76 -3.25
N ILE A 101 -14.45 -23.52 -4.19
CA ILE A 101 -14.77 -22.99 -5.52
C ILE A 101 -14.52 -24.07 -6.56
N ARG A 102 -15.54 -24.39 -7.36
CA ARG A 102 -15.38 -25.23 -8.55
C ARG A 102 -14.58 -24.48 -9.61
N LEU A 103 -13.48 -25.07 -10.06
CA LEU A 103 -12.66 -24.52 -11.13
C LEU A 103 -13.34 -24.70 -12.47
N GLN A 104 -13.34 -23.63 -13.26
CA GLN A 104 -13.88 -23.61 -14.62
C GLN A 104 -12.81 -23.11 -15.59
N HIS A 105 -12.93 -23.52 -16.84
CA HIS A 105 -12.06 -23.00 -17.89
C HIS A 105 -12.27 -21.49 -18.07
N MET A 106 -11.18 -20.72 -18.14
CA MET A 106 -11.19 -19.27 -18.29
C MET A 106 -10.54 -18.87 -19.61
N ASP A 107 -11.32 -18.22 -20.46
CA ASP A 107 -10.84 -17.62 -21.69
C ASP A 107 -10.32 -16.19 -21.43
N ILE A 108 -9.02 -16.08 -21.14
CA ILE A 108 -8.37 -14.81 -20.80
C ILE A 108 -8.27 -13.87 -22.01
N ALA A 109 -8.27 -14.40 -23.24
CA ALA A 109 -8.00 -13.61 -24.45
C ALA A 109 -9.13 -12.61 -24.76
N ASN A 110 -10.37 -12.97 -24.43
CA ASN A 110 -11.56 -12.17 -24.73
C ASN A 110 -12.04 -11.30 -23.57
N GLU A 111 -11.28 -11.23 -22.48
CA GLU A 111 -11.68 -10.49 -21.29
C GLU A 111 -11.25 -9.02 -21.33
N MET A 112 -12.04 -8.18 -20.66
CA MET A 112 -11.64 -6.80 -20.40
C MET A 112 -10.26 -6.77 -19.73
N PRO A 113 -9.38 -5.83 -20.08
CA PRO A 113 -8.12 -5.68 -19.37
C PRO A 113 -8.38 -5.45 -17.87
N ARG A 114 -7.65 -6.15 -17.00
CA ARG A 114 -7.78 -6.05 -15.52
C ARG A 114 -7.80 -4.62 -15.04
N LYS A 115 -6.97 -3.84 -15.70
CA LYS A 115 -6.82 -2.43 -15.50
C LYS A 115 -8.16 -1.71 -15.76
N SER A 116 -8.70 -1.72 -16.97
CA SER A 116 -9.94 -0.99 -17.28
C SER A 116 -11.13 -1.46 -16.45
N ALA A 117 -11.16 -2.74 -16.06
CA ALA A 117 -12.17 -3.27 -15.15
C ALA A 117 -12.15 -2.61 -13.76
N PHE A 118 -10.98 -2.21 -13.24
CA PHE A 118 -10.87 -1.50 -11.97
C PHE A 118 -11.60 -0.15 -12.05
N LEU A 119 -11.26 0.68 -13.04
CA LEU A 119 -11.91 1.97 -13.20
C LEU A 119 -13.40 1.85 -13.50
N LYS A 120 -13.79 0.87 -14.34
CA LYS A 120 -15.21 0.63 -14.61
C LYS A 120 -15.97 0.29 -13.33
N ALA A 121 -15.40 -0.56 -12.46
CA ALA A 121 -16.01 -0.89 -11.18
C ALA A 121 -16.17 0.36 -10.30
N ILE A 122 -15.11 1.15 -10.15
CA ILE A 122 -15.16 2.39 -9.35
C ILE A 122 -16.17 3.39 -9.93
N SER A 123 -16.30 3.50 -11.27
CA SER A 123 -17.29 4.38 -11.90
C SER A 123 -18.74 4.02 -11.66
N LEU A 124 -19.00 2.77 -11.29
CA LEU A 124 -20.34 2.27 -10.98
C LEU A 124 -20.65 2.32 -9.48
N PHE A 125 -19.69 2.66 -8.62
CA PHE A 125 -19.91 2.70 -7.17
C PHE A 125 -20.87 3.82 -6.78
N ALA A 126 -22.00 3.45 -6.17
CA ALA A 126 -22.77 4.37 -5.35
C ALA A 126 -22.07 4.61 -4.01
N SER A 127 -22.53 5.59 -3.24
CA SER A 127 -21.91 5.98 -1.95
C SER A 127 -21.72 4.81 -0.98
N GLU A 128 -22.66 3.86 -0.95
CA GLU A 128 -22.58 2.68 -0.08
C GLU A 128 -21.65 1.58 -0.58
N ASP A 129 -21.46 1.49 -1.90
CA ASP A 129 -20.64 0.46 -2.56
C ASP A 129 -19.15 0.65 -2.29
N TRP A 130 -18.73 1.88 -1.94
CA TRP A 130 -17.36 2.18 -1.54
C TRP A 130 -16.84 1.34 -0.37
N LYS A 131 -17.73 0.74 0.43
CA LYS A 131 -17.35 -0.25 1.46
C LYS A 131 -16.65 -1.49 0.88
N ASN A 132 -16.77 -1.75 -0.42
CA ASN A 132 -16.07 -2.82 -1.14
C ASN A 132 -14.68 -2.41 -1.64
N LEU A 133 -14.31 -1.12 -1.58
CA LEU A 133 -13.00 -0.64 -2.03
C LEU A 133 -11.81 -1.35 -1.35
N PRO A 134 -11.80 -1.60 -0.01
CA PRO A 134 -10.69 -2.29 0.62
C PRO A 134 -10.46 -3.70 0.05
N SER A 135 -11.53 -4.49 -0.10
CA SER A 135 -11.48 -5.84 -0.69
C SER A 135 -11.02 -5.80 -2.15
N LEU A 136 -11.46 -4.77 -2.91
CA LEU A 136 -11.07 -4.61 -4.30
C LEU A 136 -9.56 -4.35 -4.41
N LEU A 137 -9.04 -3.39 -3.65
CA LEU A 137 -7.61 -3.07 -3.63
C LEU A 137 -6.76 -4.23 -3.12
N GLU A 138 -7.20 -4.95 -2.09
CA GLU A 138 -6.57 -6.19 -1.61
C GLU A 138 -6.44 -7.23 -2.73
N GLY A 139 -7.51 -7.46 -3.50
CA GLY A 139 -7.46 -8.39 -4.62
C GLY A 139 -6.47 -7.98 -5.72
N TYR A 140 -6.43 -6.70 -6.08
CA TYR A 140 -5.47 -6.19 -7.07
C TYR A 140 -4.02 -6.26 -6.58
N HIS A 141 -3.80 -5.94 -5.30
CA HIS A 141 -2.49 -6.00 -4.66
C HIS A 141 -1.97 -7.45 -4.63
N HIS A 142 -2.78 -8.40 -4.19
CA HIS A 142 -2.42 -9.82 -4.17
C HIS A 142 -2.27 -10.41 -5.57
N ALA A 143 -3.04 -9.92 -6.54
CA ALA A 143 -2.89 -10.31 -7.93
C ALA A 143 -1.59 -9.78 -8.57
N LYS A 144 -0.78 -9.01 -7.83
CA LYS A 144 0.41 -8.29 -8.30
C LYS A 144 0.13 -7.49 -9.57
N ALA A 145 -1.11 -7.00 -9.69
CA ALA A 145 -1.52 -6.16 -10.80
C ALA A 145 -1.13 -4.74 -10.44
N ASN A 146 -0.05 -4.24 -11.05
CA ASN A 146 0.37 -2.86 -10.88
C ASN A 146 -0.75 -1.94 -11.41
N LEU A 147 -1.56 -1.41 -10.50
CA LEU A 147 -2.52 -0.38 -10.82
C LEU A 147 -1.76 0.88 -11.23
N ASP A 148 -2.29 1.52 -12.25
CA ASP A 148 -1.73 2.75 -12.77
C ASP A 148 -1.86 3.86 -11.70
N PRO A 149 -0.77 4.56 -11.31
CA PRO A 149 -0.83 5.64 -10.34
C PRO A 149 -1.88 6.71 -10.67
N GLN A 150 -2.09 6.99 -11.95
CA GLN A 150 -3.07 7.96 -12.43
C GLN A 150 -4.49 7.50 -12.09
N TRP A 151 -4.75 6.20 -12.16
CA TRP A 151 -6.07 5.65 -11.87
C TRP A 151 -6.36 5.52 -10.38
N LEU A 152 -5.32 5.29 -9.57
CA LEU A 152 -5.44 5.44 -8.13
C LEU A 152 -5.79 6.90 -7.78
N GLY A 153 -5.16 7.87 -8.46
CA GLY A 153 -5.51 9.29 -8.35
C GLY A 153 -6.97 9.57 -8.71
N LEU A 154 -7.45 9.07 -9.85
CA LEU A 154 -8.85 9.21 -10.27
C LEU A 154 -9.82 8.56 -9.27
N MET A 155 -9.51 7.37 -8.76
CA MET A 155 -10.32 6.72 -7.73
C MET A 155 -10.44 7.59 -6.47
N ILE A 156 -9.36 8.22 -6.03
CA ILE A 156 -9.37 9.12 -4.87
C ILE A 156 -10.21 10.37 -5.16
N GLN A 157 -10.11 10.93 -6.36
CA GLN A 157 -10.95 12.04 -6.79
C GLN A 157 -12.45 11.66 -6.74
N MET A 158 -12.81 10.49 -7.27
CA MET A 158 -14.19 9.99 -7.25
C MET A 158 -14.68 9.74 -5.82
N ALA A 159 -13.82 9.22 -4.93
CA ALA A 159 -14.14 9.04 -3.51
C ALA A 159 -14.40 10.37 -2.80
N ARG A 160 -13.67 11.44 -3.19
CA ARG A 160 -13.90 12.80 -2.70
C ARG A 160 -15.25 13.33 -3.14
N GLU A 161 -15.55 13.23 -4.43
CA GLU A 161 -16.82 13.69 -5.01
C GLU A 161 -18.03 12.94 -4.40
N ALA A 162 -17.86 11.66 -4.07
CA ALA A 162 -18.85 10.87 -3.34
C ALA A 162 -18.88 11.12 -1.81
N GLY A 163 -18.02 12.00 -1.26
CA GLY A 163 -18.00 12.33 0.17
C GLY A 163 -17.48 11.22 1.10
N VAL A 164 -16.79 10.20 0.56
CA VAL A 164 -16.38 8.97 1.26
C VAL A 164 -14.88 8.86 1.48
N MET A 165 -14.16 9.99 1.49
CA MET A 165 -12.70 10.02 1.72
C MET A 165 -12.23 9.29 2.98
N ASN A 166 -13.08 9.15 4.00
CA ASN A 166 -12.75 8.39 5.19
C ASN A 166 -12.43 6.92 4.88
N ILE A 167 -13.07 6.32 3.87
CA ILE A 167 -12.79 4.94 3.43
C ILE A 167 -11.40 4.86 2.80
N VAL A 168 -11.02 5.85 1.97
CA VAL A 168 -9.67 5.93 1.39
C VAL A 168 -8.61 6.02 2.49
N VAL A 169 -8.85 6.84 3.52
CA VAL A 169 -7.94 6.95 4.68
C VAL A 169 -7.84 5.64 5.46
N GLN A 170 -8.96 4.90 5.61
CA GLN A 170 -8.93 3.56 6.19
C GLN A 170 -8.09 2.58 5.36
N CYS A 171 -8.15 2.67 4.03
CA CYS A 171 -7.30 1.87 3.16
C CYS A 171 -5.81 2.18 3.38
N LEU A 172 -5.42 3.44 3.60
CA LEU A 172 -4.02 3.79 3.93
C LEU A 172 -3.53 3.06 5.19
N ALA A 173 -4.37 2.96 6.22
CA ALA A 173 -4.03 2.24 7.44
C ALA A 173 -3.74 0.74 7.21
N GLN A 174 -4.17 0.19 6.07
CA GLN A 174 -4.03 -1.22 5.70
C GLN A 174 -3.13 -1.39 4.46
N VAL A 175 -2.14 -0.52 4.27
CA VAL A 175 -1.23 -0.52 3.11
C VAL A 175 -0.57 -1.86 2.82
N GLU A 176 -0.21 -2.64 3.84
CA GLU A 176 0.40 -3.97 3.64
C GLU A 176 -0.57 -5.00 3.06
N ARG A 177 -1.87 -4.80 3.27
CA ARG A 177 -2.94 -5.67 2.81
C ARG A 177 -3.42 -5.28 1.42
N ASN A 178 -3.63 -3.98 1.19
CA ASN A 178 -4.29 -3.47 -0.02
C ASN A 178 -3.37 -2.71 -0.99
N GLY A 179 -2.11 -2.45 -0.60
CA GLY A 179 -1.11 -1.80 -1.44
C GLY A 179 -1.32 -0.31 -1.71
N LEU A 180 -2.34 0.34 -1.14
CA LEU A 180 -2.57 1.77 -1.35
C LEU A 180 -1.53 2.58 -0.56
N SER A 181 -0.52 3.10 -1.26
CA SER A 181 0.63 3.72 -0.62
C SER A 181 0.74 5.23 -0.89
N LEU A 182 0.96 6.00 0.19
CA LEU A 182 1.39 7.40 0.14
C LEU A 182 2.81 7.59 -0.41
N GLY A 183 3.57 6.54 -0.69
CA GLY A 183 4.81 6.64 -1.45
C GLY A 183 4.57 7.03 -2.91
N ILE A 184 3.40 6.69 -3.45
CA ILE A 184 3.00 7.03 -4.82
C ILE A 184 2.65 8.52 -4.88
N PRO A 185 3.36 9.35 -5.68
CA PRO A 185 3.15 10.81 -5.71
C PRO A 185 1.70 11.19 -6.00
N THR A 186 1.07 10.59 -7.02
CA THR A 186 -0.31 10.89 -7.39
C THR A 186 -1.31 10.59 -6.27
N VAL A 187 -1.09 9.50 -5.50
CA VAL A 187 -1.96 9.14 -4.37
C VAL A 187 -1.81 10.16 -3.26
N ARG A 188 -0.57 10.49 -2.89
CA ARG A 188 -0.25 11.47 -1.85
C ARG A 188 -0.82 12.84 -2.17
N GLU A 189 -0.61 13.31 -3.39
CA GLU A 189 -1.11 14.60 -3.88
C GLU A 189 -2.64 14.64 -3.83
N GLN A 190 -3.33 13.67 -4.42
CA GLN A 190 -4.80 13.67 -4.47
C GLN A 190 -5.45 13.59 -3.09
N ILE A 191 -4.87 12.85 -2.15
CA ILE A 191 -5.39 12.77 -0.77
C ILE A 191 -5.25 14.11 -0.05
N LEU A 192 -4.07 14.73 -0.11
CA LEU A 192 -3.84 16.00 0.58
C LEU A 192 -4.62 17.15 -0.06
N LEU A 193 -4.68 17.21 -1.40
CA LEU A 193 -5.55 18.15 -2.11
C LEU A 193 -7.03 17.92 -1.78
N GLY A 194 -7.46 16.66 -1.66
CA GLY A 194 -8.82 16.32 -1.24
C GLY A 194 -9.14 16.84 0.16
N ILE A 195 -8.23 16.69 1.13
CA ILE A 195 -8.40 17.24 2.48
C ILE A 195 -8.50 18.77 2.46
N ARG A 196 -7.62 19.43 1.69
CA ARG A 196 -7.65 20.88 1.50
C ARG A 196 -8.98 21.33 0.89
N GLN A 197 -9.46 20.63 -0.12
CA GLN A 197 -10.71 20.95 -0.82
C GLN A 197 -11.92 20.81 0.11
N ILE A 198 -11.98 19.75 0.92
CA ILE A 198 -13.02 19.58 1.96
C ILE A 198 -13.01 20.78 2.93
N ALA A 199 -11.83 21.23 3.35
CA ALA A 199 -11.71 22.40 4.23
C ALA A 199 -12.20 23.70 3.56
N ARG A 200 -11.90 23.87 2.26
CA ARG A 200 -12.37 25.01 1.45
C ARG A 200 -13.89 25.02 1.30
N GLU A 201 -14.49 23.87 0.99
CA GLU A 201 -15.94 23.72 0.85
C GLU A 201 -16.66 24.01 2.16
N ALA A 202 -16.07 23.59 3.29
CA ALA A 202 -16.53 23.94 4.62
C ALA A 202 -16.21 25.38 5.05
N LYS A 203 -15.72 26.24 4.14
CA LYS A 203 -15.32 27.64 4.39
C LYS A 203 -14.38 27.80 5.58
N TRP A 204 -13.56 26.79 5.87
CA TRP A 204 -12.62 26.77 7.00
C TRP A 204 -13.29 26.92 8.38
N ASP A 205 -14.55 26.46 8.52
CA ASP A 205 -15.32 26.57 9.77
C ASP A 205 -14.88 25.52 10.84
N VAL A 206 -15.75 25.09 11.77
CA VAL A 206 -15.46 24.10 12.82
C VAL A 206 -14.91 22.80 12.23
N GLU A 207 -15.37 22.41 11.04
CA GLU A 207 -14.82 21.29 10.25
C GLU A 207 -13.34 21.49 9.89
N GLY A 208 -12.87 22.73 9.78
CA GLY A 208 -11.46 23.09 9.58
C GLY A 208 -10.51 22.47 10.60
N THR A 209 -10.95 22.38 11.86
CA THR A 209 -10.17 21.72 12.93
C THR A 209 -10.12 20.20 12.72
N LYS A 210 -11.21 19.60 12.22
CA LYS A 210 -11.26 18.17 11.88
C LYS A 210 -10.41 17.89 10.64
N THR A 211 -10.35 18.79 9.66
CA THR A 211 -9.51 18.63 8.47
C THR A 211 -8.02 18.72 8.79
N LEU A 212 -7.59 19.59 9.72
CA LEU A 212 -6.20 19.58 10.19
C LEU A 212 -5.85 18.24 10.85
N ARG A 213 -6.73 17.72 11.72
CA ARG A 213 -6.53 16.40 12.34
C ARG A 213 -6.48 15.27 11.29
N LYS A 214 -7.29 15.34 10.24
CA LYS A 214 -7.24 14.39 9.11
C LYS A 214 -5.90 14.49 8.37
N ALA A 215 -5.40 15.70 8.08
CA ALA A 215 -4.09 15.89 7.48
C ALA A 215 -2.97 15.32 8.36
N GLU A 216 -2.98 15.61 9.65
CA GLU A 216 -2.03 15.04 10.62
C GLU A 216 -2.11 13.51 10.71
N HIS A 217 -3.30 12.94 10.55
CA HIS A 217 -3.47 11.49 10.50
C HIS A 217 -2.83 10.88 9.24
N VAL A 218 -3.01 11.51 8.07
CA VAL A 218 -2.34 11.09 6.83
C VAL A 218 -0.82 11.22 6.95
N LEU A 219 -0.32 12.32 7.53
CA LEU A 219 1.13 12.46 7.78
C LEU A 219 1.67 11.35 8.70
N ARG A 220 0.92 10.96 9.73
CA ARG A 220 1.30 9.82 10.58
C ARG A 220 1.38 8.51 9.81
N HIS A 221 0.53 8.30 8.79
CA HIS A 221 0.67 7.15 7.91
C HIS A 221 1.97 7.19 7.12
N MET A 222 2.44 8.37 6.67
CA MET A 222 3.71 8.48 5.94
C MET A 222 4.93 8.05 6.77
N GLU A 223 4.85 8.08 8.10
CA GLU A 223 5.92 7.55 8.97
C GLU A 223 6.00 6.01 8.98
N HIS A 224 4.98 5.32 8.46
CA HIS A 224 4.99 3.88 8.34
C HIS A 224 5.90 3.43 7.18
N PRO A 225 6.80 2.45 7.38
CA PRO A 225 7.74 2.02 6.35
C PRO A 225 7.10 1.55 5.05
N ALA A 226 5.92 0.93 5.13
CA ALA A 226 5.18 0.49 3.93
C ALA A 226 4.69 1.66 3.04
N HIS A 227 4.70 2.89 3.54
CA HIS A 227 4.35 4.08 2.77
C HIS A 227 5.57 4.76 2.15
N CYS A 228 6.50 5.24 2.97
CA CYS A 228 7.63 6.07 2.53
C CYS A 228 8.99 5.36 2.64
N GLY A 229 9.00 4.06 2.87
CA GLY A 229 10.21 3.26 2.95
C GLY A 229 10.92 3.40 4.30
N SER A 230 12.02 4.15 4.35
CA SER A 230 12.82 4.27 5.57
C SER A 230 12.14 5.17 6.61
N ARG A 231 12.43 4.93 7.90
CA ARG A 231 12.06 5.86 8.97
C ARG A 231 12.89 7.15 8.92
N THR A 232 14.08 7.10 8.32
CA THR A 232 14.97 8.26 8.16
C THR A 232 14.55 9.06 6.93
N VAL A 233 14.37 10.36 7.12
CA VAL A 233 14.05 11.32 6.04
C VAL A 233 15.32 11.61 5.24
N SER A 234 15.31 11.31 3.94
CA SER A 234 16.36 11.70 2.99
C SER A 234 15.96 12.93 2.17
N ASP A 235 16.88 13.46 1.37
CA ASP A 235 16.62 14.66 0.55
C ASP A 235 15.54 14.46 -0.54
N GLN A 236 15.26 13.21 -0.90
CA GLN A 236 14.21 12.83 -1.85
C GLN A 236 13.00 12.18 -1.16
N ASP A 237 12.86 12.38 0.15
CA ASP A 237 11.79 11.75 0.91
C ASP A 237 10.43 12.39 0.59
N PRO A 238 9.40 11.58 0.28
CA PRO A 238 8.03 12.07 0.12
C PRO A 238 7.51 12.98 1.24
N ARG A 239 7.97 12.77 2.48
CA ARG A 239 7.58 13.57 3.66
C ARG A 239 8.13 15.00 3.62
N ALA A 240 9.23 15.21 2.90
CA ALA A 240 9.90 16.50 2.76
C ALA A 240 9.38 17.31 1.55
N GLU A 241 8.40 16.81 0.81
CA GLU A 241 7.84 17.56 -0.30
C GLU A 241 7.09 18.80 0.19
N ALA A 242 7.33 19.94 -0.45
CA ALA A 242 6.78 21.23 -0.03
C ALA A 242 5.24 21.22 0.14
N TYR A 243 4.49 20.58 -0.77
CA TYR A 243 3.03 20.54 -0.65
C TYR A 243 2.54 19.65 0.50
N VAL A 244 3.32 18.63 0.89
CA VAL A 244 3.01 17.74 2.02
C VAL A 244 3.05 18.52 3.34
N VAL A 245 3.95 19.50 3.44
CA VAL A 245 4.06 20.38 4.61
C VAL A 245 3.16 21.61 4.50
N ALA A 246 3.00 22.17 3.30
CA ALA A 246 2.27 23.42 3.08
C ALA A 246 0.76 23.29 3.37
N ILE A 247 0.13 22.14 3.08
CA ILE A 247 -1.30 21.94 3.33
C ILE A 247 -1.63 21.92 4.84
N PRO A 248 -0.93 21.14 5.69
CA PRO A 248 -1.05 21.24 7.14
C PRO A 248 -0.76 22.65 7.68
N LEU A 249 0.24 23.36 7.12
CA LEU A 249 0.54 24.75 7.48
C LEU A 249 -0.64 25.68 7.20
N GLU A 250 -1.21 25.62 6.00
CA GLU A 250 -2.37 26.42 5.60
C GLU A 250 -3.55 26.18 6.55
N LEU A 251 -3.84 24.90 6.84
CA LEU A 251 -4.90 24.51 7.77
C LEU A 251 -4.65 25.02 9.20
N ALA A 252 -3.42 24.87 9.70
CA ALA A 252 -3.03 25.36 11.02
C ALA A 252 -3.10 26.89 11.12
N ALA A 253 -2.63 27.62 10.10
CA ALA A 253 -2.67 29.07 10.05
C ALA A 253 -4.11 29.60 10.04
N ARG A 254 -5.00 29.00 9.23
CA ARG A 254 -6.43 29.34 9.21
C ARG A 254 -7.09 29.09 10.57
N GLN A 255 -6.76 27.97 11.21
CA GLN A 255 -7.25 27.68 12.56
C GLN A 255 -6.75 28.71 13.58
N ALA A 256 -5.47 29.09 13.52
CA ALA A 256 -4.87 30.05 14.44
C ALA A 256 -5.47 31.46 14.28
N ILE A 257 -5.69 31.92 13.05
CA ILE A 257 -6.37 33.19 12.76
C ILE A 257 -7.76 33.22 13.41
N ARG A 258 -8.51 32.11 13.32
CA ARG A 258 -9.86 32.02 13.89
C ARG A 258 -9.84 31.92 15.41
N ALA A 259 -8.90 31.17 15.98
CA ALA A 259 -8.76 31.00 17.43
C ALA A 259 -8.09 32.20 18.11
N GLY A 260 -7.50 33.12 17.36
CA GLY A 260 -6.73 34.26 17.86
C GLY A 260 -5.37 33.88 18.46
N ARG A 261 -4.93 32.62 18.34
CA ARG A 261 -3.66 32.11 18.86
C ARG A 261 -3.18 30.87 18.10
N ASP A 262 -1.88 30.65 18.07
CA ASP A 262 -1.30 29.40 17.55
C ASP A 262 -1.42 28.27 18.58
N GLU A 263 -2.39 27.39 18.39
CA GLU A 263 -2.60 26.27 19.29
C GLU A 263 -1.47 25.23 19.14
N ARG A 264 -0.67 25.08 20.20
CA ARG A 264 0.47 24.14 20.27
C ARG A 264 1.61 24.47 19.29
N ASN A 265 1.78 25.74 18.94
CA ASN A 265 2.85 26.23 18.05
C ASN A 265 2.88 25.51 16.68
N LYS A 266 1.71 25.09 16.18
CA LYS A 266 1.64 24.30 14.94
C LYS A 266 2.03 25.14 13.73
N VAL A 267 1.64 26.41 13.70
CA VAL A 267 1.99 27.31 12.59
C VAL A 267 3.50 27.48 12.54
N GLU A 268 4.13 27.72 13.68
CA GLU A 268 5.59 27.84 13.78
C GLU A 268 6.28 26.54 13.32
N ILE A 269 5.84 25.39 13.85
CA ILE A 269 6.42 24.08 13.51
C ILE A 269 6.34 23.81 12.00
N TYR A 270 5.17 23.97 11.40
CA TYR A 270 4.99 23.69 9.97
C TYR A 270 5.67 24.74 9.08
N SER A 271 5.77 25.99 9.51
CA SER A 271 6.52 27.03 8.78
C SER A 271 8.00 26.69 8.70
N ASN A 272 8.61 26.32 9.83
CA ASN A 272 10.02 25.92 9.88
C ASN A 272 10.28 24.68 9.02
N ARG A 273 9.37 23.69 9.05
CA ARG A 273 9.45 22.51 8.18
C ARG A 273 9.34 22.85 6.70
N LEU A 274 8.46 23.80 6.34
CA LEU A 274 8.29 24.20 4.94
C LEU A 274 9.53 24.92 4.42
N ILE A 275 10.13 25.81 5.23
CA ILE A 275 11.40 26.47 4.89
C ILE A 275 12.50 25.42 4.65
N ALA A 276 12.61 24.43 5.52
CA ALA A 276 13.56 23.33 5.35
C ALA A 276 13.29 22.51 4.06
N ALA A 277 12.03 22.15 3.80
CA ALA A 277 11.62 21.44 2.59
C ALA A 277 11.96 22.22 1.30
N LEU A 278 11.68 23.53 1.28
CA LEU A 278 12.00 24.38 0.13
C LEU A 278 13.51 24.53 -0.09
N ALA A 279 14.29 24.63 0.99
CA ALA A 279 15.74 24.66 0.90
C ALA A 279 16.31 23.37 0.29
N GLN A 280 15.78 22.21 0.71
CA GLN A 280 16.14 20.90 0.16
C GLN A 280 15.78 20.80 -1.34
N GLN A 281 14.56 21.20 -1.73
CA GLN A 281 14.16 21.16 -3.13
C GLN A 281 14.99 22.09 -4.02
N LYS A 282 15.35 23.29 -3.52
CA LYS A 282 16.24 24.20 -4.23
C LYS A 282 17.62 23.58 -4.45
N SER A 283 18.17 22.89 -3.44
CA SER A 283 19.45 22.18 -3.59
C SER A 283 19.39 21.03 -4.60
N ALA A 284 18.26 20.32 -4.69
CA ALA A 284 18.06 19.25 -5.66
C ALA A 284 17.98 19.76 -7.12
N LEU A 285 17.50 20.99 -7.34
CA LEU A 285 17.48 21.62 -8.67
C LEU A 285 18.85 22.17 -9.10
N VAL A 286 19.78 22.38 -8.17
CA VAL A 286 21.10 22.98 -8.43
C VAL A 286 22.16 21.94 -8.82
N CYS A 287 21.92 20.63 -8.64
CA CYS A 287 22.84 19.58 -9.09
C CYS A 287 22.22 18.65 -10.14
N PRO A 288 22.36 18.99 -11.43
CA PRO A 288 22.77 18.00 -12.41
C PRO A 288 23.70 18.58 -13.50
N SER A 289 24.92 19.00 -13.18
CA SER A 289 26.07 19.00 -14.11
C SER A 289 27.29 19.68 -13.48
N GLU A 290 28.16 18.92 -12.84
CA GLU A 290 29.57 19.28 -12.63
C GLU A 290 30.21 18.00 -12.12
N ASP A 291 30.67 17.17 -13.07
CA ASP A 291 31.67 16.10 -12.92
C ASP A 291 31.55 15.13 -14.12
N ARG A 292 31.79 15.66 -15.33
CA ARG A 292 32.24 14.86 -16.49
C ARG A 292 33.32 15.60 -17.27
N GLU A 293 34.26 16.21 -16.56
CA GLU A 293 35.54 16.59 -17.16
C GLU A 293 36.65 15.89 -16.40
N SER A 294 36.90 14.64 -16.78
CA SER A 294 38.23 14.02 -16.85
C SER A 294 38.06 12.50 -16.91
N ILE A 295 38.47 11.95 -18.05
CA ILE A 295 39.25 10.71 -18.24
C ILE A 295 39.05 10.32 -19.71
N PHE A 296 39.91 10.85 -20.56
CA PHE A 296 40.54 10.12 -21.65
C PHE A 296 41.91 10.75 -21.86
N PHE A 297 42.91 10.18 -21.19
CA PHE A 297 44.32 10.30 -21.52
C PHE A 297 44.65 9.14 -22.48
N PHE A 298 45.26 9.48 -23.62
CA PHE A 298 45.94 8.66 -24.64
C PHE A 298 45.22 7.43 -25.23
#